data_AF-A0A923EY43-F1
#
_entry.id   AF-A0A923EY43-F1
#
_cell.length_a   1.000
_cell.length_b   1.000
_cell.length_c   1.000
_cell.angle_alpha   90.00
_cell.angle_beta   90.00
_cell.angle_gamma   90.00
#
_symmetry.space_group_name_H-M   'P 1'
#
loop_
_entity.id
_entity.type
_entity.pdbx_description
1 polymer ?
#
loop_
_entity_poly.entity_id
_entity_poly.type
_entity_poly.pdbx_seq_one_letter_code
_entity_poly.pdbx_strand_id
1 'polypeptide(L)'
;MAGDHDVPVPRTGFSIARRGYDQAQVDSHLRRLDAEVRMLAADRDAAVAQNTRLSRELDDARTRVEALQQQVNRLAGPPQSVQGMSERLRSMLRLAEDEVAEMHSRADREIAEQRRQGEEHARAVIADARARAEQLTADAEAHRADLDRQAEERDRALDEKQARIERELAELRERTETELAELRDSTERSLAEQRENTLRELSEQERVVTERLTREDAQARENREQIEHDFRIAMDQRRAEALSALFAERDGLTDEITRRRRETDEEVRQALDEARSEAERLRSDARRDAEETTTRARFRVEQLTDLRSKVAEQLRTTRALLDTEATALEAGPSLADVPEQPDPAGSGQATTGQTADRPARPSPAPRSHAYAEQGSHAR
;
A
#
# COMPACT_ATOMS: atom_id res chain seq x y z
N MET A 1 74.92 -62.10 -159.05
CA MET A 1 76.21 -62.47 -159.65
C MET A 1 77.08 -63.07 -158.57
N ALA A 2 77.80 -64.15 -158.87
CA ALA A 2 78.75 -64.75 -157.95
C ALA A 2 79.99 -63.87 -157.80
N GLY A 3 80.66 -63.97 -156.66
CA GLY A 3 81.83 -63.17 -156.29
C GLY A 3 82.50 -63.79 -155.08
N ASP A 4 82.79 -65.09 -155.17
CA ASP A 4 83.58 -65.80 -154.17
C ASP A 4 85.01 -65.25 -154.23
N HIS A 5 85.36 -64.46 -153.23
CA HIS A 5 86.69 -63.88 -153.07
C HIS A 5 87.24 -64.38 -151.75
N ASP A 6 87.98 -65.47 -151.87
CA ASP A 6 88.85 -66.06 -150.85
C ASP A 6 89.91 -65.00 -150.45
N VAL A 7 89.54 -64.12 -149.51
CA VAL A 7 90.45 -63.13 -148.95
C VAL A 7 91.39 -63.88 -148.02
N PRO A 8 92.70 -63.95 -148.32
CA PRO A 8 93.64 -64.67 -147.48
C PRO A 8 93.70 -63.99 -146.12
N VAL A 9 93.27 -64.71 -145.07
CA VAL A 9 93.39 -64.24 -143.68
C VAL A 9 94.86 -63.89 -143.43
N PRO A 10 95.20 -62.61 -143.18
CA PRO A 10 96.57 -62.25 -142.90
C PRO A 10 97.02 -63.02 -141.66
N ARG A 11 98.22 -63.60 -141.68
CA ARG A 11 98.81 -64.17 -140.47
C ARG A 11 99.08 -62.99 -139.52
N THR A 12 98.18 -62.75 -138.57
CA THR A 12 98.17 -61.58 -137.66
C THR A 12 99.24 -61.66 -136.57
N GLY A 13 100.45 -62.05 -136.94
CA GLY A 13 101.62 -62.13 -136.06
C GLY A 13 102.82 -61.44 -136.69
N PHE A 14 103.51 -60.62 -135.90
CA PHE A 14 104.76 -60.00 -136.29
C PHE A 14 105.88 -61.04 -136.34
N SER A 15 106.80 -60.92 -137.30
CA SER A 15 107.97 -61.79 -137.40
C SER A 15 108.99 -61.50 -136.29
N ILE A 16 109.49 -62.55 -135.63
CA ILE A 16 110.37 -62.43 -134.45
C ILE A 16 111.85 -62.30 -134.90
N ALA A 17 112.55 -61.28 -134.39
CA ALA A 17 113.98 -61.05 -134.63
C ALA A 17 114.78 -61.05 -133.31
N ARG A 18 116.06 -61.46 -133.37
CA ARG A 18 116.96 -61.69 -132.21
C ARG A 18 117.18 -60.48 -131.26
N ARG A 19 116.69 -59.29 -131.61
CA ARG A 19 116.77 -58.07 -130.79
C ARG A 19 115.56 -57.14 -131.03
N GLY A 20 114.36 -57.72 -131.08
CA GLY A 20 113.10 -57.00 -131.30
C GLY A 20 112.49 -56.38 -130.04
N TYR A 21 111.31 -55.75 -130.21
CA TYR A 21 110.49 -55.26 -129.10
C TYR A 21 109.94 -56.41 -128.24
N ASP A 22 109.65 -56.12 -126.98
CA ASP A 22 108.99 -57.04 -126.05
C ASP A 22 107.57 -57.37 -126.56
N GLN A 23 107.33 -58.64 -126.88
CA GLN A 23 106.06 -59.12 -127.42
C GLN A 23 104.90 -58.81 -126.46
N ALA A 24 105.08 -58.93 -125.13
CA ALA A 24 104.01 -58.67 -124.18
C ALA A 24 103.60 -57.19 -124.17
N GLN A 25 104.55 -56.28 -124.39
CA GLN A 25 104.29 -54.84 -124.51
C GLN A 25 103.59 -54.50 -125.84
N VAL A 26 104.03 -55.11 -126.95
CA VAL A 26 103.39 -54.95 -128.27
C VAL A 26 101.96 -55.46 -128.25
N ASP A 27 101.71 -56.68 -127.72
CA ASP A 27 100.38 -57.26 -127.59
C ASP A 27 99.48 -56.45 -126.63
N SER A 28 100.06 -55.79 -125.62
CA SER A 28 99.31 -54.86 -124.76
C SER A 28 98.97 -53.54 -125.48
N HIS A 29 99.88 -53.01 -126.31
CA HIS A 29 99.66 -51.78 -127.06
C HIS A 29 98.64 -51.98 -128.18
N LEU A 30 98.71 -53.10 -128.91
CA LEU A 30 97.73 -53.47 -129.95
C LEU A 30 96.35 -53.70 -129.36
N ARG A 31 96.23 -54.39 -128.21
CA ARG A 31 94.94 -54.49 -127.49
C ARG A 31 94.38 -53.13 -127.07
N ARG A 32 95.24 -52.15 -126.78
CA ARG A 32 94.81 -50.77 -126.51
C ARG A 32 94.33 -50.07 -127.78
N LEU A 33 95.06 -50.17 -128.88
CA LEU A 33 94.67 -49.63 -130.19
C LEU A 33 93.37 -50.26 -130.72
N ASP A 34 93.19 -51.57 -130.60
CA ASP A 34 91.94 -52.25 -130.96
C ASP A 34 90.76 -51.77 -130.11
N ALA A 35 90.99 -51.47 -128.82
CA ALA A 35 89.97 -50.88 -127.95
C ALA A 35 89.67 -49.42 -128.34
N GLU A 36 90.69 -48.62 -128.65
CA GLU A 36 90.55 -47.24 -129.15
C GLU A 36 89.78 -47.20 -130.49
N VAL A 37 90.09 -48.10 -131.43
CA VAL A 37 89.39 -48.22 -132.73
C VAL A 37 87.95 -48.68 -132.55
N ARG A 38 87.66 -49.62 -131.64
CA ARG A 38 86.29 -50.04 -131.31
C ARG A 38 85.49 -48.93 -130.64
N MET A 39 86.12 -48.13 -129.77
CA MET A 39 85.50 -46.95 -129.16
C MET A 39 85.16 -45.91 -130.21
N LEU A 40 86.11 -45.53 -131.07
CA LEU A 40 85.88 -44.60 -132.19
C LEU A 40 84.82 -45.09 -133.18
N ALA A 41 84.74 -46.39 -133.44
CA ALA A 41 83.68 -46.97 -134.27
C ALA A 41 82.31 -46.84 -133.60
N ALA A 42 82.21 -47.13 -132.29
CA ALA A 42 80.98 -46.96 -131.52
C ALA A 42 80.54 -45.48 -131.44
N ASP A 43 81.48 -44.56 -131.22
CA ASP A 43 81.23 -43.11 -131.19
C ASP A 43 80.75 -42.60 -132.56
N ARG A 44 81.38 -43.05 -133.65
CA ARG A 44 80.93 -42.78 -135.03
C ARG A 44 79.50 -43.28 -135.25
N ASP A 45 79.21 -44.52 -134.85
CA ASP A 45 77.90 -45.14 -135.10
C ASP A 45 76.81 -44.47 -134.24
N ALA A 46 77.13 -44.04 -133.02
CA ALA A 46 76.27 -43.20 -132.19
C ALA A 46 76.03 -41.81 -132.83
N ALA A 47 77.07 -41.17 -133.37
CA ALA A 47 76.94 -39.89 -134.06
C ALA A 47 76.11 -39.99 -135.35
N VAL A 48 76.26 -41.08 -136.12
CA VAL A 48 75.43 -41.37 -137.30
C VAL A 48 73.98 -41.61 -136.88
N ALA A 49 73.73 -42.40 -135.83
CA ALA A 49 72.39 -42.59 -135.30
C ALA A 49 71.74 -41.26 -134.84
N GLN A 50 72.49 -40.41 -134.14
CA GLN A 50 72.04 -39.07 -133.74
C GLN A 50 71.74 -38.19 -134.95
N ASN A 51 72.60 -38.20 -135.98
CA ASN A 51 72.39 -37.42 -137.20
C ASN A 51 71.10 -37.84 -137.92
N THR A 52 70.88 -39.15 -138.13
CA THR A 52 69.64 -39.64 -138.76
C THR A 52 68.38 -39.31 -137.95
N ARG A 53 68.47 -39.26 -136.62
CA ARG A 53 67.38 -38.80 -135.77
C ARG A 53 67.10 -37.31 -135.96
N LEU A 54 68.14 -36.46 -135.93
CA LEU A 54 68.01 -35.02 -136.13
C LEU A 54 67.47 -34.67 -137.53
N SER A 55 67.84 -35.43 -138.58
CA SER A 55 67.24 -35.27 -139.91
C SER A 55 65.73 -35.51 -139.90
N ARG A 56 65.25 -36.57 -139.23
CA ARG A 56 63.80 -36.85 -139.11
C ARG A 56 63.08 -35.76 -138.32
N GLU A 57 63.65 -35.32 -137.20
CA GLU A 57 63.07 -34.23 -136.39
C GLU A 57 63.03 -32.90 -137.17
N LEU A 58 64.02 -32.64 -138.04
CA LEU A 58 64.06 -31.49 -138.94
C LEU A 58 63.00 -31.56 -140.04
N ASP A 59 62.82 -32.74 -140.67
CA ASP A 59 61.84 -32.93 -141.74
C ASP A 59 60.40 -32.90 -141.19
N ASP A 60 60.14 -33.51 -140.02
CA ASP A 60 58.89 -33.34 -139.28
C ASP A 60 58.59 -31.85 -138.98
N ALA A 61 59.59 -31.10 -138.52
CA ALA A 61 59.45 -29.67 -138.25
C ALA A 61 59.17 -28.87 -139.52
N ARG A 62 59.83 -29.18 -140.64
CA ARG A 62 59.57 -28.58 -141.97
C ARG A 62 58.15 -28.83 -142.42
N THR A 63 57.65 -30.07 -142.38
CA THR A 63 56.27 -30.40 -142.76
C THR A 63 55.25 -29.67 -141.87
N ARG A 64 55.51 -29.51 -140.55
CA ARG A 64 54.66 -28.69 -139.67
C ARG A 64 54.68 -27.21 -140.04
N VAL A 65 55.85 -26.65 -140.37
CA VAL A 65 55.99 -25.25 -140.81
C VAL A 65 55.26 -25.03 -142.13
N GLU A 66 55.39 -25.92 -143.10
CA GLU A 66 54.66 -25.86 -144.37
C GLU A 66 53.14 -25.95 -144.17
N ALA A 67 52.67 -26.86 -143.30
CA ALA A 67 51.24 -26.96 -142.97
C ALA A 67 50.69 -25.69 -142.30
N LEU A 68 51.43 -25.10 -141.36
CA LEU A 68 51.09 -23.83 -140.72
C LEU A 68 51.12 -22.67 -141.73
N GLN A 69 52.12 -22.60 -142.61
CA GLN A 69 52.19 -21.59 -143.68
C GLN A 69 51.02 -21.73 -144.67
N GLN A 70 50.63 -22.94 -145.05
CA GLN A 70 49.44 -23.18 -145.87
C GLN A 70 48.14 -22.79 -145.15
N GLN A 71 48.07 -22.95 -143.83
CA GLN A 71 46.94 -22.49 -143.02
C GLN A 71 46.90 -20.96 -142.93
N VAL A 72 48.03 -20.31 -142.66
CA VAL A 72 48.15 -18.84 -142.64
C VAL A 72 47.82 -18.24 -144.00
N ASN A 73 48.34 -18.80 -145.11
CA ASN A 73 48.05 -18.32 -146.46
C ASN A 73 46.56 -18.47 -146.83
N ARG A 74 45.86 -19.51 -146.32
CA ARG A 74 44.40 -19.63 -146.45
C ARG A 74 43.64 -18.58 -145.65
N LEU A 75 44.13 -18.22 -144.45
CA LEU A 75 43.50 -17.21 -143.58
C LEU A 75 43.79 -15.76 -144.02
N ALA A 76 44.93 -15.52 -144.66
CA ALA A 76 45.45 -14.22 -145.08
C ALA A 76 45.23 -13.87 -146.56
N GLY A 77 44.80 -14.84 -147.39
CA GLY A 77 44.53 -14.63 -148.81
C GLY A 77 43.32 -13.72 -149.10
N PRO A 78 43.17 -13.19 -150.33
CA PRO A 78 42.06 -12.32 -150.71
C PRO A 78 40.68 -13.01 -150.55
N PRO A 79 39.63 -12.29 -150.11
CA PRO A 79 38.40 -12.87 -149.55
C PRO A 79 37.38 -13.36 -150.60
N GLN A 80 37.81 -13.98 -151.70
CA GLN A 80 36.94 -14.41 -152.81
C GLN A 80 36.51 -15.89 -152.77
N SER A 81 36.63 -16.58 -151.63
CA SER A 81 36.06 -17.92 -151.44
C SER A 81 35.08 -17.96 -150.26
N VAL A 82 33.90 -18.58 -150.50
CA VAL A 82 32.85 -18.79 -149.48
C VAL A 82 33.37 -19.62 -148.30
N GLN A 83 34.31 -20.55 -148.57
CA GLN A 83 34.94 -21.37 -147.55
C GLN A 83 35.84 -20.54 -146.61
N GLY A 84 36.68 -19.64 -147.14
CA GLY A 84 37.56 -18.80 -146.33
C GLY A 84 36.80 -17.81 -145.44
N MET A 85 35.68 -17.26 -145.94
CA MET A 85 34.75 -16.47 -145.12
C MET A 85 34.12 -17.31 -144.01
N SER A 86 33.71 -18.55 -144.31
CA SER A 86 33.14 -19.47 -143.32
C SER A 86 34.14 -19.90 -142.23
N GLU A 87 35.41 -20.11 -142.59
CA GLU A 87 36.48 -20.44 -141.64
C GLU A 87 36.83 -19.23 -140.75
N ARG A 88 36.90 -18.01 -141.31
CA ARG A 88 37.09 -16.79 -140.52
C ARG A 88 35.91 -16.52 -139.58
N LEU A 89 34.67 -16.71 -140.02
CA LEU A 89 33.47 -16.58 -139.17
C LEU A 89 33.51 -17.59 -138.01
N ARG A 90 33.87 -18.85 -138.25
CA ARG A 90 34.06 -19.85 -137.17
C ARG A 90 35.18 -19.43 -136.20
N SER A 91 36.28 -18.85 -136.68
CA SER A 91 37.35 -18.38 -135.82
C SER A 91 36.95 -17.15 -134.99
N MET A 92 36.15 -16.23 -135.54
CA MET A 92 35.61 -15.07 -134.83
C MET A 92 34.55 -15.47 -133.81
N LEU A 93 33.66 -16.41 -134.16
CA LEU A 93 32.68 -16.97 -133.23
C LEU A 93 33.37 -17.70 -132.07
N ARG A 94 34.37 -18.53 -132.36
CA ARG A 94 35.17 -19.19 -131.31
C ARG A 94 35.88 -18.19 -130.41
N LEU A 95 36.49 -17.14 -130.97
CA LEU A 95 37.11 -16.07 -130.16
C LEU A 95 36.08 -15.34 -129.30
N ALA A 96 34.86 -15.12 -129.80
CA ALA A 96 33.78 -14.53 -129.03
C ALA A 96 33.23 -15.48 -127.94
N GLU A 97 33.19 -16.79 -128.20
CA GLU A 97 32.87 -17.83 -127.21
C GLU A 97 33.94 -17.88 -126.11
N ASP A 98 35.22 -17.86 -126.48
CA ASP A 98 36.36 -17.83 -125.56
C ASP A 98 36.36 -16.54 -124.70
N GLU A 99 36.10 -15.37 -125.31
CA GLU A 99 35.97 -14.07 -124.62
C GLU A 99 34.75 -14.04 -123.68
N VAL A 100 33.59 -14.57 -124.10
CA VAL A 100 32.40 -14.68 -123.24
C VAL A 100 32.65 -15.64 -122.07
N ALA A 101 33.37 -16.75 -122.29
CA ALA A 101 33.79 -17.66 -121.23
C ALA A 101 34.77 -16.98 -120.25
N GLU A 102 35.68 -16.13 -120.73
CA GLU A 102 36.54 -15.33 -119.84
C GLU A 102 35.73 -14.30 -119.06
N MET A 103 34.80 -13.56 -119.70
CA MET A 103 33.92 -12.61 -119.02
C MET A 103 33.10 -13.28 -117.91
N HIS A 104 32.50 -14.45 -118.17
CA HIS A 104 31.81 -15.23 -117.14
C HIS A 104 32.76 -15.66 -116.02
N SER A 105 33.93 -16.21 -116.35
CA SER A 105 34.92 -16.62 -115.35
C SER A 105 35.44 -15.44 -114.50
N ARG A 106 35.49 -14.23 -115.06
CA ARG A 106 35.84 -13.00 -114.35
C ARG A 106 34.69 -12.53 -113.45
N ALA A 107 33.46 -12.49 -113.97
CA ALA A 107 32.27 -12.14 -113.21
C ALA A 107 32.03 -13.11 -112.03
N ASP A 108 32.18 -14.42 -112.22
CA ASP A 108 32.06 -15.42 -111.16
C ASP A 108 33.11 -15.21 -110.05
N ARG A 109 34.34 -14.84 -110.43
CA ARG A 109 35.41 -14.49 -109.48
C ARG A 109 35.08 -13.20 -108.71
N GLU A 110 34.59 -12.17 -109.38
CA GLU A 110 34.17 -10.91 -108.75
C GLU A 110 32.98 -11.11 -107.80
N ILE A 111 31.99 -11.90 -108.19
CA ILE A 111 30.83 -12.26 -107.34
C ILE A 111 31.31 -13.07 -106.12
N ALA A 112 32.20 -14.05 -106.30
CA ALA A 112 32.76 -14.84 -105.20
C ALA A 112 33.56 -13.97 -104.22
N GLU A 113 34.34 -13.01 -104.74
CA GLU A 113 35.11 -12.05 -103.94
C GLU A 113 34.18 -11.12 -103.15
N GLN A 114 33.20 -10.48 -103.80
CA GLN A 114 32.21 -9.62 -103.15
C GLN A 114 31.41 -10.37 -102.07
N ARG A 115 31.04 -11.64 -102.34
CA ARG A 115 30.39 -12.50 -101.34
C ARG A 115 31.31 -12.79 -100.17
N ARG A 116 32.58 -13.13 -100.40
CA ARG A 116 33.54 -13.37 -99.31
C ARG A 116 33.72 -12.13 -98.44
N GLN A 117 33.90 -10.96 -99.05
CA GLN A 117 34.01 -9.67 -98.34
C GLN A 117 32.73 -9.35 -97.55
N GLY A 118 31.55 -9.58 -98.13
CA GLY A 118 30.27 -9.41 -97.44
C GLY A 118 30.08 -10.37 -96.25
N GLU A 119 30.47 -11.63 -96.40
CA GLU A 119 30.45 -12.63 -95.32
C GLU A 119 31.47 -12.31 -94.22
N GLU A 120 32.67 -11.86 -94.56
CA GLU A 120 33.70 -11.40 -93.62
C GLU A 120 33.23 -10.15 -92.85
N HIS A 121 32.66 -9.16 -93.54
CA HIS A 121 32.11 -7.96 -92.91
C HIS A 121 30.92 -8.29 -91.99
N ALA A 122 29.98 -9.15 -92.43
CA ALA A 122 28.86 -9.59 -91.60
C ALA A 122 29.35 -10.35 -90.34
N ARG A 123 30.36 -11.21 -90.46
CA ARG A 123 30.99 -11.89 -89.31
C ARG A 123 31.63 -10.89 -88.35
N ALA A 124 32.35 -9.87 -88.86
CA ALA A 124 32.96 -8.84 -88.05
C ALA A 124 31.91 -8.00 -87.28
N VAL A 125 30.83 -7.58 -87.94
CA VAL A 125 29.72 -6.85 -87.31
C VAL A 125 29.02 -7.69 -86.24
N ILE A 126 28.77 -8.99 -86.50
CA ILE A 126 28.17 -9.90 -85.50
C ILE A 126 29.11 -10.13 -84.31
N ALA A 127 30.43 -10.22 -84.54
CA ALA A 127 31.41 -10.37 -83.47
C ALA A 127 31.51 -9.12 -82.59
N ASP A 128 31.58 -7.93 -83.18
CA ASP A 128 31.57 -6.64 -82.46
C ASP A 128 30.25 -6.44 -81.69
N ALA A 129 29.10 -6.74 -82.30
CA ALA A 129 27.80 -6.66 -81.63
C ALA A 129 27.69 -7.62 -80.43
N ARG A 130 28.25 -8.84 -80.53
CA ARG A 130 28.31 -9.80 -79.41
C ARG A 130 29.24 -9.31 -78.31
N ALA A 131 30.45 -8.88 -78.64
CA ALA A 131 31.41 -8.35 -77.66
C ALA A 131 30.83 -7.15 -76.89
N ARG A 132 30.12 -6.24 -77.56
CA ARG A 132 29.43 -5.11 -76.90
C ARG A 132 28.26 -5.55 -76.03
N ALA A 133 27.50 -6.57 -76.44
CA ALA A 133 26.42 -7.12 -75.61
C ALA A 133 26.95 -7.83 -74.36
N GLU A 134 28.06 -8.58 -74.50
CA GLU A 134 28.78 -9.21 -73.39
C GLU A 134 29.36 -8.17 -72.43
N GLN A 135 29.95 -7.08 -72.94
CA GLN A 135 30.40 -5.95 -72.12
C GLN A 135 29.24 -5.27 -71.39
N LEU A 136 28.15 -4.93 -72.08
CA LEU A 136 26.99 -4.27 -71.47
C LEU A 136 26.33 -5.14 -70.40
N THR A 137 26.30 -6.47 -70.59
CA THR A 137 25.79 -7.39 -69.56
C THR A 137 26.75 -7.47 -68.37
N ALA A 138 28.06 -7.57 -68.58
CA ALA A 138 29.04 -7.54 -67.51
C ALA A 138 29.00 -6.23 -66.69
N ASP A 139 28.90 -5.07 -67.35
CA ASP A 139 28.78 -3.75 -66.71
C ASP A 139 27.47 -3.65 -65.91
N ALA A 140 26.35 -4.14 -66.45
CA ALA A 140 25.07 -4.15 -65.76
C ALA A 140 25.08 -5.09 -64.53
N GLU A 141 25.72 -6.26 -64.63
CA GLU A 141 25.89 -7.17 -63.50
C GLU A 141 26.82 -6.62 -62.42
N ALA A 142 27.92 -5.98 -62.82
CA ALA A 142 28.83 -5.29 -61.90
C ALA A 142 28.14 -4.13 -61.18
N HIS A 143 27.34 -3.33 -61.89
CA HIS A 143 26.58 -2.24 -61.30
C HIS A 143 25.48 -2.75 -60.35
N ARG A 144 24.75 -3.82 -60.72
CA ARG A 144 23.80 -4.48 -59.81
C ARG A 144 24.49 -4.97 -58.54
N ALA A 145 25.61 -5.67 -58.67
CA ALA A 145 26.39 -6.16 -57.53
C ALA A 145 27.02 -5.05 -56.67
N ASP A 146 27.15 -3.83 -57.19
CA ASP A 146 27.53 -2.65 -56.40
C ASP A 146 26.35 -2.05 -55.65
N LEU A 147 25.18 -1.92 -56.30
CA LEU A 147 23.94 -1.49 -55.65
C LEU A 147 23.50 -2.46 -54.56
N ASP A 148 23.62 -3.78 -54.77
CA ASP A 148 23.30 -4.80 -53.78
C ASP A 148 24.23 -4.67 -52.55
N ARG A 149 25.55 -4.46 -52.76
CA ARG A 149 26.50 -4.19 -51.66
C ARG A 149 26.16 -2.90 -50.90
N GLN A 150 25.85 -1.81 -51.61
CA GLN A 150 25.43 -0.55 -50.98
C GLN A 150 24.11 -0.68 -50.20
N ALA A 151 23.19 -1.55 -50.65
CA ALA A 151 21.97 -1.88 -49.94
C ALA A 151 22.28 -2.65 -48.65
N GLU A 152 23.08 -3.71 -48.72
CA GLU A 152 23.54 -4.47 -47.54
C GLU A 152 24.27 -3.57 -46.52
N GLU A 153 25.14 -2.66 -46.98
CA GLU A 153 25.85 -1.70 -46.12
C GLU A 153 24.88 -0.71 -45.45
N ARG A 154 23.88 -0.22 -46.19
CA ARG A 154 22.81 0.63 -45.64
C ARG A 154 21.99 -0.11 -44.60
N ASP A 155 21.61 -1.36 -44.87
CA ASP A 155 20.77 -2.16 -43.98
C ASP A 155 21.52 -2.51 -42.69
N ARG A 156 22.79 -2.95 -42.78
CA ARG A 156 23.69 -3.09 -41.61
C ARG A 156 23.80 -1.80 -40.81
N ALA A 157 23.97 -0.65 -41.48
CA ALA A 157 24.05 0.65 -40.82
C ALA A 157 22.71 1.13 -40.23
N LEU A 158 21.57 0.58 -40.66
CA LEU A 158 20.26 0.79 -40.03
C LEU A 158 20.09 -0.11 -38.82
N ASP A 159 20.45 -1.39 -38.92
CA ASP A 159 20.42 -2.36 -37.82
C ASP A 159 21.33 -1.92 -36.66
N GLU A 160 22.55 -1.46 -36.95
CA GLU A 160 23.47 -0.90 -35.94
C GLU A 160 22.88 0.32 -35.22
N LYS A 161 22.17 1.20 -35.95
CA LYS A 161 21.48 2.36 -35.38
C LYS A 161 20.28 1.96 -34.54
N GLN A 162 19.48 0.99 -35.00
CA GLN A 162 18.35 0.45 -34.24
C GLN A 162 18.85 -0.20 -32.95
N ALA A 163 19.81 -1.11 -33.02
CA ALA A 163 20.43 -1.74 -31.86
C ALA A 163 21.11 -0.74 -30.91
N ARG A 164 21.60 0.40 -31.41
CA ARG A 164 22.08 1.50 -30.55
C ARG A 164 20.91 2.21 -29.85
N ILE A 165 19.86 2.58 -30.56
CA ILE A 165 18.67 3.24 -29.99
C ILE A 165 17.99 2.33 -28.96
N GLU A 166 17.89 1.03 -29.21
CA GLU A 166 17.34 0.06 -28.26
C GLU A 166 18.16 -0.03 -26.98
N ARG A 167 19.50 -0.02 -27.07
CA ARG A 167 20.39 0.05 -25.90
C ARG A 167 20.21 1.36 -25.13
N GLU A 168 20.20 2.50 -25.82
CA GLU A 168 19.99 3.81 -25.18
C GLU A 168 18.61 3.91 -24.50
N LEU A 169 17.56 3.32 -25.10
CA LEU A 169 16.23 3.22 -24.50
C LEU A 169 16.16 2.25 -23.33
N ALA A 170 16.92 1.14 -23.36
CA ALA A 170 17.01 0.20 -22.24
C ALA A 170 17.73 0.84 -21.05
N GLU A 171 18.90 1.46 -21.27
CA GLU A 171 19.62 2.22 -20.25
C GLU A 171 18.78 3.35 -19.66
N LEU A 172 18.03 4.09 -20.49
CA LEU A 172 17.15 5.16 -20.01
C LEU A 172 16.01 4.61 -19.15
N ARG A 173 15.39 3.49 -19.55
CA ARG A 173 14.35 2.83 -18.74
C ARG A 173 14.89 2.37 -17.39
N GLU A 174 16.02 1.66 -17.39
CA GLU A 174 16.67 1.18 -16.16
C GLU A 174 17.02 2.34 -15.21
N ARG A 175 17.54 3.45 -15.74
CA ARG A 175 17.78 4.67 -14.95
C ARG A 175 16.49 5.23 -14.36
N THR A 176 15.44 5.40 -15.17
CA THR A 176 14.15 5.92 -14.67
C THR A 176 13.45 4.98 -13.69
N GLU A 177 13.59 3.67 -13.85
CA GLU A 177 13.05 2.67 -12.91
C GLU A 177 13.80 2.72 -11.57
N THR A 178 15.12 2.89 -11.62
CA THR A 178 15.97 3.09 -10.43
C THR A 178 15.64 4.39 -9.72
N GLU A 179 15.58 5.53 -10.44
CA GLU A 179 15.20 6.83 -9.88
C GLU A 179 13.79 6.81 -9.26
N LEU A 180 12.83 6.14 -9.91
CA LEU A 180 11.47 5.96 -9.37
C LEU A 180 11.44 5.03 -8.14
N ALA A 181 12.31 4.01 -8.08
CA ALA A 181 12.47 3.17 -6.90
C ALA A 181 13.07 3.97 -5.74
N GLU A 182 14.17 4.69 -5.96
CA GLU A 182 14.80 5.56 -4.94
C GLU A 182 13.85 6.66 -4.43
N LEU A 183 13.04 7.25 -5.30
CA LEU A 183 12.04 8.24 -4.91
C LEU A 183 10.88 7.62 -4.10
N ARG A 184 10.41 6.42 -4.46
CA ARG A 184 9.42 5.68 -3.66
C ARG A 184 9.98 5.32 -2.30
N ASP A 185 11.16 4.71 -2.27
CA ASP A 185 11.88 4.33 -1.06
C ASP A 185 12.09 5.52 -0.09
N SER A 186 12.54 6.66 -0.61
CA SER A 186 12.76 7.87 0.20
C SER A 186 11.46 8.52 0.68
N THR A 187 10.41 8.55 -0.14
CA THR A 187 9.10 9.05 0.29
C THR A 187 8.42 8.11 1.29
N GLU A 188 8.54 6.78 1.14
CA GLU A 188 8.06 5.80 2.11
C GLU A 188 8.80 5.91 3.45
N ARG A 189 10.13 6.06 3.44
CA ARG A 189 10.93 6.34 4.66
C ARG A 189 10.48 7.62 5.34
N SER A 190 10.36 8.73 4.59
CA SER A 190 9.91 10.01 5.15
C SER A 190 8.48 9.93 5.72
N LEU A 191 7.57 9.20 5.09
CA LEU A 191 6.21 8.98 5.59
C LEU A 191 6.20 8.06 6.82
N ALA A 192 7.09 7.06 6.88
CA ALA A 192 7.25 6.19 8.06
C ALA A 192 7.80 6.99 9.25
N GLU A 193 8.84 7.81 9.05
CA GLU A 193 9.40 8.71 10.06
C GLU A 193 8.35 9.72 10.56
N GLN A 194 7.58 10.34 9.66
CA GLN A 194 6.48 11.23 10.03
C GLN A 194 5.41 10.52 10.85
N ARG A 195 4.99 9.30 10.45
CA ARG A 195 4.03 8.49 11.21
C ARG A 195 4.57 8.09 12.59
N GLU A 196 5.84 7.71 12.69
CA GLU A 196 6.43 7.36 13.98
C GLU A 196 6.53 8.59 14.88
N ASN A 197 6.92 9.74 14.34
CA ASN A 197 6.94 11.01 15.08
C ASN A 197 5.54 11.38 15.59
N THR A 198 4.49 11.33 14.75
CA THR A 198 3.11 11.65 15.19
C THR A 198 2.56 10.64 16.19
N LEU A 199 2.92 9.34 16.08
CA LEU A 199 2.57 8.34 17.08
C LEU A 199 3.30 8.57 18.41
N ARG A 200 4.58 8.98 18.38
CA ARG A 200 5.33 9.37 19.59
C ARG A 200 4.70 10.60 20.24
N GLU A 201 4.43 11.67 19.48
CA GLU A 201 3.74 12.88 19.96
C GLU A 201 2.36 12.57 20.57
N LEU A 202 1.55 11.72 19.91
CA LEU A 202 0.25 11.30 20.43
C LEU A 202 0.41 10.52 21.74
N SER A 203 1.35 9.57 21.81
CA SER A 203 1.62 8.80 23.03
C SER A 203 2.11 9.68 24.19
N GLU A 204 2.88 10.74 23.91
CA GLU A 204 3.30 11.72 24.90
C GLU A 204 2.11 12.57 25.37
N GLN A 205 1.24 13.01 24.46
CA GLN A 205 0.01 13.72 24.81
C GLN A 205 -0.94 12.85 25.66
N GLU A 206 -1.16 11.60 25.28
CA GLU A 206 -1.94 10.63 26.07
C GLU A 206 -1.34 10.42 27.45
N ARG A 207 0.00 10.30 27.55
CA ARG A 207 0.71 10.18 28.82
C ARG A 207 0.55 11.43 29.69
N VAL A 208 0.67 12.63 29.12
CA VAL A 208 0.48 13.91 29.82
C VAL A 208 -0.97 14.09 30.28
N VAL A 209 -1.96 13.74 29.46
CA VAL A 209 -3.39 13.79 29.84
C VAL A 209 -3.68 12.78 30.95
N THR A 210 -3.15 11.55 30.84
CA THR A 210 -3.31 10.51 31.87
C THR A 210 -2.64 10.92 33.20
N GLU A 211 -1.44 11.49 33.15
CA GLU A 211 -0.79 12.08 34.32
C GLU A 211 -1.59 13.25 34.93
N ARG A 212 -2.24 14.08 34.10
CA ARG A 212 -3.07 15.19 34.60
C ARG A 212 -4.33 14.67 35.27
N LEU A 213 -5.05 13.74 34.63
CA LEU A 213 -6.24 13.10 35.18
C LEU A 213 -5.94 12.36 36.49
N THR A 214 -4.84 11.62 36.57
CA THR A 214 -4.45 10.92 37.80
C THR A 214 -4.03 11.87 38.93
N ARG A 215 -3.42 13.02 38.62
CA ARG A 215 -3.17 14.10 39.60
C ARG A 215 -4.48 14.76 40.07
N GLU A 216 -5.38 15.10 39.14
CA GLU A 216 -6.69 15.68 39.44
C GLU A 216 -7.54 14.72 40.31
N ASP A 217 -7.57 13.42 39.99
CA ASP A 217 -8.24 12.38 40.78
C ASP A 217 -7.63 12.22 42.18
N ALA A 218 -6.30 12.25 42.30
CA ALA A 218 -5.62 12.17 43.59
C ALA A 218 -5.94 13.38 44.46
N GLN A 219 -5.85 14.59 43.91
CA GLN A 219 -6.22 15.83 44.60
C GLN A 219 -7.71 15.86 44.96
N ALA A 220 -8.59 15.33 44.09
CA ALA A 220 -10.01 15.20 44.38
C ALA A 220 -10.33 14.13 45.45
N ARG A 221 -9.45 13.14 45.67
CA ARG A 221 -9.54 12.24 46.85
C ARG A 221 -9.06 12.93 48.11
N GLU A 222 -7.89 13.56 48.08
CA GLU A 222 -7.33 14.31 49.21
C GLU A 222 -8.30 15.40 49.70
N ASN A 223 -8.86 16.21 48.79
CA ASN A 223 -9.87 17.20 49.13
C ASN A 223 -11.13 16.59 49.77
N ARG A 224 -11.56 15.41 49.32
CA ARG A 224 -12.71 14.70 49.94
C ARG A 224 -12.36 14.20 51.34
N GLU A 225 -11.17 13.63 51.52
CA GLU A 225 -10.69 13.17 52.83
C GLU A 225 -10.53 14.34 53.82
N GLN A 226 -10.03 15.50 53.37
CA GLN A 226 -9.98 16.73 54.15
C GLN A 226 -11.39 17.22 54.51
N ILE A 227 -12.32 17.30 53.55
CA ILE A 227 -13.71 17.70 53.81
C ILE A 227 -14.40 16.73 54.78
N GLU A 228 -14.18 15.43 54.66
CA GLU A 228 -14.71 14.42 55.60
C GLU A 228 -14.10 14.53 57.00
N HIS A 229 -12.81 14.88 57.09
CA HIS A 229 -12.12 15.11 58.35
C HIS A 229 -12.62 16.38 59.05
N ASP A 230 -12.69 17.50 58.34
CA ASP A 230 -13.19 18.78 58.84
C ASP A 230 -14.67 18.68 59.22
N PHE A 231 -15.49 17.99 58.42
CA PHE A 231 -16.88 17.72 58.75
C PHE A 231 -17.01 16.85 60.02
N ARG A 232 -16.13 15.86 60.20
CA ARG A 232 -16.10 15.03 61.42
C ARG A 232 -15.74 15.87 62.65
N ILE A 233 -14.70 16.70 62.56
CA ILE A 233 -14.31 17.64 63.63
C ILE A 233 -15.46 18.59 63.95
N ALA A 234 -16.07 19.22 62.94
CA ALA A 234 -17.16 20.16 63.12
C ALA A 234 -18.42 19.48 63.72
N MET A 235 -18.71 18.23 63.35
CA MET A 235 -19.82 17.46 63.91
C MET A 235 -19.53 16.98 65.33
N ASP A 236 -18.30 16.57 65.65
CA ASP A 236 -17.90 16.20 67.01
C ASP A 236 -17.88 17.43 67.94
N GLN A 237 -17.42 18.59 67.46
CA GLN A 237 -17.53 19.87 68.16
C GLN A 237 -18.99 20.23 68.43
N ARG A 238 -19.84 20.28 67.38
CA ARG A 238 -21.26 20.61 67.52
C ARG A 238 -22.03 19.61 68.38
N ARG A 239 -21.62 18.33 68.37
CA ARG A 239 -22.14 17.29 69.28
C ARG A 239 -21.69 17.52 70.72
N ALA A 240 -20.43 17.90 70.95
CA ALA A 240 -19.93 18.23 72.28
C ALA A 240 -20.62 19.50 72.84
N GLU A 241 -20.82 20.53 72.01
CA GLU A 241 -21.61 21.72 72.36
C GLU A 241 -23.07 21.37 72.69
N ALA A 242 -23.73 20.55 71.86
CA ALA A 242 -25.09 20.11 72.11
C ALA A 242 -25.22 19.26 73.39
N LEU A 243 -24.26 18.36 73.65
CA LEU A 243 -24.21 17.59 74.89
C LEU A 243 -23.93 18.49 76.10
N SER A 244 -23.04 19.48 75.97
CA SER A 244 -22.78 20.46 77.03
C SER A 244 -23.99 21.34 77.32
N ALA A 245 -24.75 21.72 76.30
CA ALA A 245 -26.01 22.46 76.45
C ALA A 245 -27.08 21.61 77.16
N LEU A 246 -27.23 20.33 76.78
CA LEU A 246 -28.14 19.39 77.45
C LEU A 246 -27.73 19.11 78.90
N PHE A 247 -26.42 19.03 79.20
CA PHE A 247 -25.95 18.91 80.58
C PHE A 247 -26.21 20.19 81.39
N ALA A 248 -25.97 21.38 80.82
CA ALA A 248 -26.29 22.65 81.46
C ALA A 248 -27.80 22.83 81.71
N GLU A 249 -28.65 22.39 80.77
CA GLU A 249 -30.11 22.38 80.94
C GLU A 249 -30.54 21.39 82.04
N ARG A 250 -30.00 20.16 82.04
CA ARG A 250 -30.23 19.17 83.11
C ARG A 250 -29.82 19.72 84.47
N ASP A 251 -28.66 20.37 84.55
CA ASP A 251 -28.12 20.89 85.81
C ASP A 251 -28.95 22.08 86.30
N GLY A 252 -29.34 23.00 85.40
CA GLY A 252 -30.29 24.07 85.71
C GLY A 252 -31.67 23.58 86.16
N LEU A 253 -32.21 22.52 85.53
CA LEU A 253 -33.44 21.86 85.97
C LEU A 253 -33.27 21.18 87.34
N THR A 254 -32.10 20.58 87.60
CA THR A 254 -31.78 19.96 88.89
C THR A 254 -31.68 21.02 90.00
N ASP A 255 -31.04 22.15 89.72
CA ASP A 255 -30.98 23.30 90.61
C ASP A 255 -32.36 23.92 90.86
N GLU A 256 -33.23 24.03 89.84
CA GLU A 256 -34.63 24.44 90.05
C GLU A 256 -35.39 23.44 90.93
N ILE A 257 -35.24 22.13 90.71
CA ILE A 257 -35.89 21.11 91.54
C ILE A 257 -35.40 21.18 92.99
N THR A 258 -34.09 21.38 93.23
CA THR A 258 -33.58 21.51 94.60
C THR A 258 -34.01 22.82 95.26
N ARG A 259 -34.08 23.93 94.51
CA ARG A 259 -34.65 25.20 94.97
C ARG A 259 -36.13 25.04 95.36
N ARG A 260 -36.98 24.52 94.46
CA ARG A 260 -38.40 24.30 94.75
C ARG A 260 -38.60 23.39 95.95
N ARG A 261 -37.76 22.35 96.12
CA ARG A 261 -37.80 21.49 97.32
C ARG A 261 -37.46 22.26 98.58
N ARG A 262 -36.43 23.11 98.59
CA ARG A 262 -36.09 23.98 99.73
C ARG A 262 -37.23 24.95 100.04
N GLU A 263 -37.80 25.60 99.03
CA GLU A 263 -38.96 26.48 99.16
C GLU A 263 -40.14 25.73 99.81
N THR A 264 -40.52 24.54 99.31
CA THR A 264 -41.58 23.73 99.93
C THR A 264 -41.22 23.21 101.33
N ASP A 265 -39.96 22.87 101.60
CA ASP A 265 -39.50 22.46 102.93
C ASP A 265 -39.57 23.63 103.94
N GLU A 266 -39.33 24.87 103.47
CA GLU A 266 -39.45 26.09 104.26
C GLU A 266 -40.92 26.47 104.50
N GLU A 267 -41.79 26.38 103.49
CA GLU A 267 -43.25 26.52 103.62
C GLU A 267 -43.82 25.49 104.62
N VAL A 268 -43.41 24.22 104.52
CA VAL A 268 -43.83 23.15 105.45
C VAL A 268 -43.32 23.42 106.88
N ARG A 269 -42.09 23.93 107.06
CA ARG A 269 -41.60 24.33 108.38
C ARG A 269 -42.39 25.50 108.95
N GLN A 270 -42.68 26.53 108.16
CA GLN A 270 -43.48 27.68 108.59
C GLN A 270 -44.87 27.22 109.03
N ALA A 271 -45.56 26.41 108.22
CA ALA A 271 -46.87 25.86 108.57
C ALA A 271 -46.84 24.99 109.84
N LEU A 272 -45.76 24.21 110.08
CA LEU A 272 -45.59 23.42 111.30
C LEU A 272 -45.32 24.28 112.54
N ASP A 273 -44.56 25.37 112.42
CA ASP A 273 -44.29 26.28 113.54
C ASP A 273 -45.49 27.20 113.83
N GLU A 274 -46.24 27.61 112.81
CA GLU A 274 -47.55 28.25 112.97
C GLU A 274 -48.52 27.33 113.72
N ALA A 275 -48.72 26.09 113.25
CA ALA A 275 -49.59 25.10 113.91
C ALA A 275 -49.14 24.77 115.34
N ARG A 276 -47.84 24.76 115.63
CA ARG A 276 -47.31 24.65 117.00
C ARG A 276 -47.69 25.86 117.85
N SER A 277 -47.51 27.07 117.32
CA SER A 277 -47.86 28.30 118.04
C SER A 277 -49.36 28.41 118.32
N GLU A 278 -50.21 27.95 117.40
CA GLU A 278 -51.65 27.83 117.59
C GLU A 278 -51.99 26.78 118.65
N ALA A 279 -51.36 25.59 118.60
CA ALA A 279 -51.53 24.55 119.62
C ALA A 279 -51.00 24.96 121.01
N GLU A 280 -50.04 25.88 121.09
CA GLU A 280 -49.59 26.49 122.35
C GLU A 280 -50.57 27.54 122.87
N ARG A 281 -51.10 28.41 122.02
CA ARG A 281 -52.19 29.34 122.36
C ARG A 281 -53.41 28.57 122.88
N LEU A 282 -53.88 27.57 122.14
CA LEU A 282 -55.03 26.75 122.51
C LEU A 282 -54.84 26.04 123.86
N ARG A 283 -53.63 25.55 124.16
CA ARG A 283 -53.29 24.95 125.46
C ARG A 283 -53.20 25.99 126.59
N SER A 284 -52.71 27.20 126.30
CA SER A 284 -52.70 28.31 127.25
C SER A 284 -54.11 28.77 127.61
N ASP A 285 -54.98 28.93 126.62
CA ASP A 285 -56.36 29.37 126.80
C ASP A 285 -57.18 28.30 127.54
N ALA A 286 -57.08 27.03 127.14
CA ALA A 286 -57.73 25.93 127.85
C ALA A 286 -57.25 25.78 129.31
N ARG A 287 -55.98 26.10 129.59
CA ARG A 287 -55.45 26.14 130.97
C ARG A 287 -56.03 27.30 131.76
N ARG A 288 -56.13 28.49 131.16
CA ARG A 288 -56.72 29.68 131.77
C ARG A 288 -58.20 29.45 132.13
N ASP A 289 -58.97 28.85 131.23
CA ASP A 289 -60.37 28.49 131.46
C ASP A 289 -60.51 27.45 132.60
N ALA A 290 -59.59 26.48 132.70
CA ALA A 290 -59.56 25.50 133.79
C ALA A 290 -59.21 26.13 135.16
N GLU A 291 -58.30 27.10 135.18
CA GLU A 291 -57.93 27.86 136.39
C GLU A 291 -59.07 28.83 136.81
N GLU A 292 -59.77 29.44 135.86
CA GLU A 292 -60.92 30.32 136.15
C GLU A 292 -62.15 29.53 136.63
N THR A 293 -62.46 28.39 136.03
CA THR A 293 -63.55 27.50 136.47
C THR A 293 -63.31 26.89 137.85
N THR A 294 -62.08 26.45 138.16
CA THR A 294 -61.75 25.96 139.52
C THR A 294 -61.82 27.07 140.57
N THR A 295 -61.42 28.30 140.23
CA THR A 295 -61.55 29.47 141.12
C THR A 295 -63.03 29.81 141.37
N ARG A 296 -63.86 29.81 140.32
CA ARG A 296 -65.31 30.04 140.40
C ARG A 296 -66.05 28.97 141.19
N ALA A 297 -65.58 27.72 141.14
CA ALA A 297 -66.09 26.62 141.96
C ALA A 297 -65.75 26.78 143.45
N ARG A 298 -64.50 27.12 143.79
CA ARG A 298 -64.06 27.38 145.17
C ARG A 298 -64.88 28.49 145.85
N PHE A 299 -65.05 29.62 145.17
CA PHE A 299 -65.83 30.75 145.68
C PHE A 299 -67.30 30.37 145.97
N ARG A 300 -67.88 29.46 145.17
CA ARG A 300 -69.24 28.92 145.40
C ARG A 300 -69.32 27.98 146.61
N VAL A 301 -68.26 27.22 146.91
CA VAL A 301 -68.17 26.37 148.12
C VAL A 301 -68.00 27.22 149.38
N GLU A 302 -67.23 28.30 149.32
CA GLU A 302 -67.09 29.27 150.43
C GLU A 302 -68.44 29.94 150.75
N GLN A 303 -69.15 30.45 149.75
CA GLN A 303 -70.49 31.05 149.92
C GLN A 303 -71.50 30.09 150.57
N LEU A 304 -71.51 28.81 150.20
CA LEU A 304 -72.39 27.80 150.81
C LEU A 304 -72.00 27.48 152.26
N THR A 305 -70.71 27.55 152.58
CA THR A 305 -70.20 27.36 153.95
C THR A 305 -70.60 28.52 154.87
N ASP A 306 -70.57 29.74 154.34
CA ASP A 306 -70.92 30.97 155.06
C ASP A 306 -72.44 31.17 155.24
N LEU A 307 -73.25 30.64 154.32
CA LEU A 307 -74.70 30.49 154.53
C LEU A 307 -75.01 29.46 155.63
N ARG A 308 -74.26 28.36 155.69
CA ARG A 308 -74.44 27.31 156.72
C ARG A 308 -74.09 27.79 158.12
N SER A 309 -73.04 28.61 158.29
CA SER A 309 -72.66 29.18 159.60
C SER A 309 -73.76 30.12 160.13
N LYS A 310 -74.27 31.03 159.29
CA LYS A 310 -75.35 31.97 159.64
C LYS A 310 -76.64 31.27 160.08
N VAL A 311 -77.06 30.22 159.39
CA VAL A 311 -78.24 29.43 159.79
C VAL A 311 -78.00 28.68 161.12
N ALA A 312 -76.81 28.12 161.33
CA ALA A 312 -76.45 27.42 162.57
C ALA A 312 -76.26 28.36 163.78
N GLU A 313 -76.17 29.66 163.57
CA GLU A 313 -76.08 30.69 164.60
C GLU A 313 -77.48 31.23 164.96
N GLN A 314 -78.31 31.52 163.94
CA GLN A 314 -79.72 31.93 164.15
C GLN A 314 -80.54 30.89 164.93
N LEU A 315 -80.28 29.59 164.75
CA LEU A 315 -80.91 28.51 165.51
C LEU A 315 -80.41 28.36 166.96
N ARG A 316 -79.26 28.96 167.32
CA ARG A 316 -78.78 29.02 168.71
C ARG A 316 -79.37 30.22 169.46
N THR A 317 -79.46 31.38 168.81
CA THR A 317 -80.01 32.60 169.43
C THR A 317 -81.49 32.46 169.77
N THR A 318 -82.28 31.80 168.90
CA THR A 318 -83.70 31.52 169.19
C THR A 318 -83.91 30.50 170.30
N ARG A 319 -82.97 29.58 170.53
CA ARG A 319 -83.05 28.59 171.62
C ARG A 319 -82.64 29.17 172.97
N ALA A 320 -81.70 30.12 173.01
CA ALA A 320 -81.28 30.79 174.25
C ALA A 320 -82.36 31.72 174.85
N LEU A 321 -83.32 32.19 174.05
CA LEU A 321 -84.43 33.04 174.51
C LEU A 321 -85.65 32.27 175.06
N LEU A 322 -85.63 30.93 175.03
CA LEU A 322 -86.77 30.08 175.40
C LEU A 322 -86.56 29.25 176.69
N ASP A 323 -85.42 29.39 177.37
CA ASP A 323 -84.96 28.41 178.38
C ASP A 323 -84.52 29.05 179.71
N THR A 324 -85.07 30.22 180.12
CA THR A 324 -84.63 30.91 181.36
C THR A 324 -85.72 31.58 182.23
N GLU A 325 -86.95 31.82 181.75
CA GLU A 325 -88.14 32.04 182.59
C GLU A 325 -89.36 31.34 181.95
N ALA A 326 -90.07 30.37 182.51
CA ALA A 326 -90.34 29.95 183.90
C ALA A 326 -91.54 30.57 184.63
N THR A 327 -92.58 31.05 183.91
CA THR A 327 -93.99 30.93 184.37
C THR A 327 -95.02 31.06 183.23
N ALA A 328 -95.34 29.94 182.56
CA ALA A 328 -96.62 29.64 181.87
C ALA A 328 -96.43 28.34 181.06
N LEU A 329 -97.16 27.27 181.40
CA LEU A 329 -96.98 25.94 180.80
C LEU A 329 -98.18 25.57 179.93
N GLU A 330 -97.98 25.43 178.61
CA GLU A 330 -98.96 24.82 177.68
C GLU A 330 -98.24 23.96 176.62
N ALA A 331 -98.86 22.83 176.27
CA ALA A 331 -98.40 21.84 175.28
C ALA A 331 -99.64 21.30 174.52
N GLY A 332 -99.60 20.80 173.27
CA GLY A 332 -98.53 20.69 172.27
C GLY A 332 -98.87 19.65 171.16
N PRO A 333 -98.52 19.89 169.87
CA PRO A 333 -98.35 18.84 168.82
C PRO A 333 -97.09 19.06 167.91
N SER A 334 -96.50 18.15 167.09
CA SER A 334 -96.80 16.79 166.55
C SER A 334 -97.52 16.72 165.18
N LEU A 335 -97.09 16.02 164.11
CA LEU A 335 -95.78 15.48 163.64
C LEU A 335 -95.93 14.92 162.18
N ALA A 336 -94.85 14.91 161.36
CA ALA A 336 -94.59 14.09 160.13
C ALA A 336 -95.39 14.31 158.82
N ASP A 337 -94.90 13.98 157.60
CA ASP A 337 -93.58 14.19 156.92
C ASP A 337 -93.60 13.65 155.46
N VAL A 338 -93.14 14.44 154.44
CA VAL A 338 -92.44 14.03 153.18
C VAL A 338 -93.22 13.11 152.15
N PRO A 339 -92.90 12.96 150.82
CA PRO A 339 -91.95 13.58 149.87
C PRO A 339 -92.56 14.17 148.53
N GLU A 340 -91.65 14.63 147.65
CA GLU A 340 -91.64 14.48 146.16
C GLU A 340 -92.14 15.57 145.16
N GLN A 341 -91.56 15.45 143.95
CA GLN A 341 -91.55 16.26 142.69
C GLN A 341 -92.90 16.37 141.92
N PRO A 342 -93.00 16.99 140.70
CA PRO A 342 -92.19 18.04 140.02
C PRO A 342 -93.04 19.16 139.33
N ASP A 343 -92.37 20.02 138.54
CA ASP A 343 -92.84 20.83 137.38
C ASP A 343 -94.00 21.85 137.51
N PRO A 344 -93.80 23.07 136.94
CA PRO A 344 -94.53 23.43 135.71
C PRO A 344 -93.60 24.06 134.65
N ALA A 345 -93.71 23.82 133.35
CA ALA A 345 -94.87 23.85 132.44
C ALA A 345 -95.36 25.26 132.04
N GLY A 346 -94.93 25.73 130.85
CA GLY A 346 -95.76 26.59 129.99
C GLY A 346 -95.19 27.96 129.57
N SER A 347 -95.35 28.26 128.27
CA SER A 347 -95.10 29.54 127.57
C SER A 347 -93.63 30.03 127.51
N GLY A 348 -93.17 30.69 126.44
CA GLY A 348 -93.80 30.93 125.14
C GLY A 348 -93.10 32.05 124.34
N GLN A 349 -92.72 31.75 123.08
CA GLN A 349 -92.36 32.68 122.00
C GLN A 349 -91.15 33.65 122.15
N ALA A 350 -90.56 33.90 120.96
CA ALA A 350 -89.83 35.09 120.52
C ALA A 350 -88.32 35.28 120.80
N THR A 351 -87.67 35.75 119.73
CA THR A 351 -86.40 36.49 119.66
C THR A 351 -85.10 35.83 120.13
N THR A 352 -84.29 35.39 119.15
CA THR A 352 -82.96 35.98 118.91
C THR A 352 -82.51 35.76 117.46
N GLY A 353 -82.70 36.78 116.63
CA GLY A 353 -81.62 37.19 115.71
C GLY A 353 -80.69 38.15 116.46
N GLN A 354 -79.63 38.73 115.89
CA GLN A 354 -79.17 38.73 114.50
C GLN A 354 -77.71 39.28 114.46
N THR A 355 -77.12 39.34 113.26
CA THR A 355 -75.87 40.05 112.86
C THR A 355 -74.57 39.30 113.20
N ALA A 356 -73.54 39.25 112.35
CA ALA A 356 -73.21 39.95 111.08
C ALA A 356 -72.34 39.03 110.17
N ASP A 357 -72.05 39.27 108.89
CA ASP A 357 -72.72 39.94 107.76
C ASP A 357 -72.07 39.42 106.43
N ARG A 358 -72.59 39.87 105.27
CA ARG A 358 -72.30 39.50 103.87
C ARG A 358 -71.07 40.27 103.29
N PRO A 359 -70.83 40.36 101.95
CA PRO A 359 -71.01 39.42 100.82
C PRO A 359 -69.75 39.27 99.91
N ALA A 360 -69.74 38.32 98.96
CA ALA A 360 -69.66 38.61 97.50
C ALA A 360 -69.57 37.34 96.61
N ARG A 361 -70.16 37.45 95.40
CA ARG A 361 -70.04 36.57 94.20
C ARG A 361 -69.07 37.26 93.19
N PRO A 362 -68.70 36.74 91.98
CA PRO A 362 -69.38 35.68 91.20
C PRO A 362 -68.54 34.74 90.26
N SER A 363 -69.27 33.73 89.73
CA SER A 363 -69.21 33.26 88.32
C SER A 363 -68.06 32.34 87.82
N PRO A 364 -68.29 31.58 86.70
CA PRO A 364 -67.95 30.15 86.71
C PRO A 364 -67.07 29.65 85.55
N ALA A 365 -66.50 28.46 85.74
CA ALA A 365 -65.99 27.60 84.66
C ALA A 365 -67.13 26.82 83.98
N PRO A 366 -66.92 26.35 82.73
CA PRO A 366 -67.46 25.04 82.40
C PRO A 366 -66.61 24.18 81.42
N ARG A 367 -66.92 22.87 81.45
CA ARG A 367 -66.70 21.83 80.40
C ARG A 367 -65.35 21.12 80.32
N SER A 368 -65.33 19.96 80.96
CA SER A 368 -64.69 18.74 80.46
C SER A 368 -65.42 18.18 79.23
N HIS A 369 -64.69 17.61 78.28
CA HIS A 369 -65.12 16.45 77.48
C HIS A 369 -63.89 15.60 77.12
N ALA A 370 -64.09 14.29 76.96
CA ALA A 370 -63.04 13.29 76.82
C ALA A 370 -63.17 12.51 75.49
N TYR A 371 -62.16 11.66 75.21
CA TYR A 371 -62.01 10.76 74.06
C TYR A 371 -61.80 11.43 72.68
N ALA A 372 -61.14 10.82 71.68
CA ALA A 372 -60.09 9.77 71.67
C ALA A 372 -59.55 9.59 70.22
N GLU A 373 -58.40 8.90 70.11
CA GLU A 373 -57.94 8.08 68.98
C GLU A 373 -57.69 8.61 67.54
N GLN A 374 -56.44 8.35 67.10
CA GLN A 374 -56.01 7.73 65.82
C GLN A 374 -56.25 8.41 64.44
N GLY A 375 -55.29 8.17 63.52
CA GLY A 375 -55.35 8.54 62.09
C GLY A 375 -54.18 9.44 61.67
N SER A 376 -52.98 8.91 61.40
CA SER A 376 -52.53 8.48 60.06
C SER A 376 -52.61 9.55 58.96
N HIS A 377 -51.47 9.97 58.42
CA HIS A 377 -51.39 10.36 57.01
C HIS A 377 -50.02 10.02 56.41
N ALA A 378 -50.05 9.26 55.32
CA ALA A 378 -48.95 9.18 54.37
C ALA A 378 -49.21 10.18 53.23
N ARG A 379 -48.14 10.85 52.77
CA ARG A 379 -47.83 11.06 51.35
C ARG A 379 -46.39 11.52 51.18
#